data_AF-A0A7J8VY22-F1
#
_entry.id   AF-A0A7J8VY22-F1
#
_cell.length_a   1.000
_cell.length_b   1.000
_cell.length_c   1.000
_cell.angle_alpha   90.00
_cell.angle_beta   90.00
_cell.angle_gamma   90.00
#
_symmetry.space_group_name_H-M   'P 1'
#
loop_
_entity.id
_entity.type
_entity.pdbx_description
1 polymer ?
#
loop_
_entity_poly.entity_id
_entity_poly.type
_entity_poly.pdbx_seq_one_letter_code
_entity_poly.pdbx_strand_id
1 'polypeptide(L)' 'MVKNKLAGNFVEEFAMLWDYADEPILGLDGCFLKGPSKGEMLSTCERDGNNQMYPIA' A
#
# COMPACT_ATOMS: atom_id res chain seq x y z
N MET A 1 -11.72 25.01 -4.12
CA MET A 1 -12.28 23.96 -3.24
C MET A 1 -11.80 22.58 -3.72
N VAL A 2 -10.49 22.31 -3.66
CA VAL A 2 -9.87 21.06 -4.14
C VAL A 2 -8.74 20.65 -3.19
N LYS A 3 -9.06 20.53 -1.90
CA LYS A 3 -8.10 20.02 -0.89
C LYS A 3 -8.70 19.00 0.08
N ASN A 4 -9.98 18.65 -0.06
CA ASN A 4 -10.68 17.78 0.90
C ASN A 4 -11.07 16.40 0.32
N LYS A 5 -10.47 15.98 -0.80
CA LYS A 5 -10.82 14.69 -1.45
C LYS A 5 -9.75 13.61 -1.37
N LEU A 6 -8.62 13.90 -0.73
CA LEU A 6 -7.52 12.93 -0.51
C LEU A 6 -7.50 12.37 0.91
N ALA A 7 -8.55 12.60 1.71
CA ALA A 7 -8.76 11.90 2.97
C ALA A 7 -9.48 10.56 2.69
N GLY A 8 -8.95 9.77 1.76
CA GLY A 8 -9.39 8.41 1.53
C GLY A 8 -8.72 7.48 2.54
N ASN A 9 -9.46 6.47 2.99
CA ASN A 9 -8.86 5.38 3.73
C ASN A 9 -8.05 4.55 2.73
N PHE A 10 -6.72 4.59 2.83
CA PHE A 10 -5.83 3.83 1.95
C PHE A 10 -6.26 2.37 1.82
N VAL A 11 -6.78 1.77 2.90
CA VAL A 11 -7.27 0.39 2.89
C VAL A 11 -8.42 0.19 1.91
N GLU A 12 -9.36 1.14 1.83
CA GLU A 12 -10.52 1.06 0.94
C GLU A 12 -10.16 1.35 -0.52
N GLU A 13 -9.28 2.34 -0.76
CA GLU A 13 -8.82 2.67 -2.10
C GLU A 13 -8.01 1.53 -2.72
N PHE A 14 -7.11 0.93 -1.92
CA PHE A 14 -6.42 -0.27 -2.32
C PHE A 14 -7.43 -1.41 -2.55
N ALA A 15 -8.37 -1.68 -1.62
CA ALA A 15 -9.37 -2.76 -1.75
C ALA A 15 -10.13 -2.70 -3.09
N MET A 16 -10.51 -1.51 -3.55
CA MET A 16 -11.19 -1.34 -4.84
C MET A 16 -10.29 -1.69 -6.03
N LEU A 17 -8.99 -1.37 -5.98
CA LEU A 17 -8.03 -1.80 -6.99
C LEU A 17 -7.85 -3.33 -6.98
N TRP A 18 -7.87 -3.94 -5.79
CA TRP A 18 -7.76 -5.39 -5.58
C TRP A 18 -8.95 -6.20 -6.12
N ASP A 19 -10.16 -5.63 -6.15
CA ASP A 19 -11.34 -6.29 -6.73
C ASP A 19 -11.43 -6.11 -8.26
N TYR A 20 -10.76 -5.10 -8.81
CA TYR A 20 -10.81 -4.78 -10.24
C TYR A 20 -9.80 -5.58 -11.08
N ALA A 21 -8.63 -5.88 -10.52
CA ALA A 21 -7.61 -6.65 -11.20
C ALA A 21 -7.63 -8.11 -10.70
N ASP A 22 -8.09 -9.02 -11.56
CA ASP A 22 -8.09 -10.49 -11.36
C ASP A 22 -6.66 -11.08 -11.45
N GLU A 23 -5.64 -10.29 -11.11
CA GLU A 23 -4.21 -10.53 -11.32
C GLU A 23 -3.44 -10.30 -10.02
N PRO A 24 -2.26 -10.94 -9.81
CA PRO A 24 -1.46 -10.73 -8.61
C PRO A 24 -0.98 -9.27 -8.52
N ILE A 25 -1.48 -8.55 -7.50
CA ILE A 25 -1.09 -7.17 -7.23
C ILE A 25 0.02 -7.16 -6.17
N LEU A 26 1.07 -6.41 -6.47
CA LEU A 26 2.13 -6.05 -5.54
C LEU A 26 1.82 -4.67 -4.98
N GLY A 27 1.50 -4.58 -3.70
CA GLY A 27 1.37 -3.31 -2.99
C GLY A 27 2.75 -2.76 -2.66
N LEU A 28 2.96 -1.47 -2.91
CA LEU A 28 4.16 -0.74 -2.50
C LEU A 28 3.74 0.38 -1.54
N ASP A 29 4.29 0.37 -0.33
CA ASP A 29 4.08 1.40 0.68
C ASP A 29 5.42 1.94 1.19
N GLY A 30 5.43 3.14 1.76
CA GLY A 30 6.63 3.85 2.15
C GLY A 30 6.47 4.71 3.40
N CYS A 31 7.53 4.81 4.22
CA CYS A 31 7.56 5.76 5.32
C CYS A 31 8.91 6.48 5.46
N PHE A 32 8.87 7.75 5.88
CA PHE A 32 10.08 8.51 6.16
C PHE A 32 10.71 8.13 7.49
N LEU A 33 12.00 7.81 7.46
CA LEU A 33 12.78 7.50 8.66
C LEU A 33 13.01 8.76 9.49
N LYS A 34 12.64 8.69 10.78
CA LYS A 34 12.80 9.80 11.74
C LYS A 34 14.10 9.71 12.57
N GLY A 35 14.91 8.67 12.35
CA GLY A 35 16.13 8.38 13.11
C GLY A 35 17.39 9.14 12.63
N PRO A 36 18.58 8.73 13.11
CA PRO A 36 19.85 9.28 12.67
C PRO A 36 20.11 9.03 11.17
N SER A 37 19.62 7.90 10.66
CA SER A 37 19.57 7.63 9.22
C SER A 37 18.41 8.40 8.58
N LYS A 38 18.73 9.20 7.56
CA LYS A 38 17.74 9.89 6.72
C LYS A 38 17.37 9.01 5.52
N GLY A 39 16.11 9.01 5.13
CA GLY A 39 15.63 8.28 3.96
C GLY A 39 14.16 7.90 4.03
N GLU A 40 13.70 7.19 3.01
CA GLU A 40 12.38 6.57 2.92
C GLU A 40 12.57 5.06 2.94
N MET A 41 11.82 4.38 3.81
CA MET A 41 11.75 2.93 3.86
C MET A 41 10.55 2.52 3.03
N LEU A 42 10.81 1.85 1.92
CA LEU A 42 9.79 1.23 1.07
C LEU A 42 9.61 -0.22 1.49
N SER A 43 8.37 -0.69 1.50
CA SER A 43 7.99 -2.08 1.76
C SER A 43 7.06 -2.54 0.66
N THR A 44 7.34 -3.71 0.13
CA THR A 44 6.44 -4.42 -0.78
C THR A 44 5.61 -5.44 -0.02
N CYS A 45 4.33 -5.55 -0.35
CA CYS A 45 3.40 -6.56 0.18
C CYS A 45 2.66 -7.24 -0.96
N GLU A 46 2.46 -8.55 -0.87
CA GLU A 46 1.71 -9.36 -1.84
C GLU A 46 0.52 -10.02 -1.16
N ARG A 47 -0.43 -10.48 -1.97
CA ARG A 47 -1.59 -11.26 -1.53
C ARG A 47 -1.42 -12.72 -1.95
N ASP A 48 -1.60 -13.64 -1.02
CA ASP A 48 -1.56 -15.06 -1.32
C ASP A 48 -2.91 -15.57 -1.85
N GLY A 49 -2.95 -16.85 -2.27
CA GLY A 49 -4.18 -17.50 -2.71
C GLY A 49 -5.25 -17.67 -1.61
N ASN A 50 -4.92 -17.36 -0.35
CA ASN A 50 -5.84 -17.32 0.78
C ASN A 50 -6.27 -15.88 1.13
N ASN A 51 -6.07 -14.93 0.22
CA ASN A 51 -6.52 -13.56 0.37
C ASN A 51 -5.79 -12.79 1.48
N GLN A 52 -4.66 -13.30 1.97
CA GLN A 52 -3.88 -12.72 3.06
C GLN A 52 -2.72 -11.89 2.52
N MET A 53 -2.49 -10.72 3.13
CA MET A 53 -1.37 -9.86 2.80
C MET A 53 -0.11 -10.32 3.53
N TYR A 54 1.01 -10.44 2.83
CA TYR A 54 2.30 -10.80 3.40
C TYR A 54 3.42 -9.89 2.85
N PRO A 55 4.41 -9.52 3.66
CA PRO A 55 5.53 -8.72 3.21
C PRO A 55 6.42 -9.54 2.28
N ILE A 56 6.90 -8.90 1.23
CA ILE A 56 7.82 -9.47 0.24
C ILE A 56 8.99 -8.51 0.08
N ALA A 57 10.08 -8.80 0.79
CA ALA A 57 11.37 -8.10 0.81
C ALA A 57 11.34 -6.63 1.24
#